data_AF-A0A1S0UKK1-F1
#
_entry.id   AF-A0A1S0UKK1-F1
#
_cell.length_a   1.000
_cell.length_b   1.000
_cell.length_c   1.000
_cell.angle_alpha   90.00
_cell.angle_beta   90.00
_cell.angle_gamma   90.00
#
_symmetry.space_group_name_H-M   'P 1'
#
loop_
_entity.id
_entity.type
_entity.pdbx_description
1 polymer ?
#
loop_
_entity_poly.entity_id
_entity_poly.type
_entity_poly.pdbx_seq_one_letter_code
_entity_poly.pdbx_strand_id
1 'polypeptide(L)'
;MGYSRVRIRVECFALLVRNQIETHILQNESDKGWLCHPNRIRHQVWCSDRDVYALAEIILLLSERVIMNDSTRNKCKSEQNDISALFEEQPSTSASSTVTESTKRQKLSRKVHIAVAGCSHGEMDKIYATVAEIERREGYKFDLLISCGDYEAIRNYGDLKHMHAPEKYRHLQSFHRYYSGELEAPVLTIFVGGNHEASGYLQELPYGGWVAPKIFYLGHASVVQFAGLRIAGLSGIYNKNDYNTGHWERPPFIDYGAVVSAYHVRSVDVFRLKQLKPRNPNEPPIDIMVTHDWPAGITDYGDVKQLLRLKPYFEEDLKKNAIGNPATMTLLHVLKPRYWLAAHMHCLFAALVPHPNKNDRENDFEPTRFLSLDKPLPRRHFLQALEFDVDQNVSLNLSYDPTWLAILRATNALTSVDKNNIYMPSQHTCNERWDFRPTEEELTKVDEIYGGDFTVPMNFKMTARPHRVDETNDSSQELYYRNPQSTEFCAKLGIKDLNEMLCSLSMDGLGIPYYINKNNDSEVVLKSRTLEKKEDFDDKSDFIIDRNPLPKSLLLEDFKTPAVTNNDEFDKHPSSTVNGCEKRSHYGVDEGLQLSGSKILRRHLIIDINEDKSTQGTSHHSC
;
A
#
# COMPACT_ATOMS: atom_id res chain seq x y z
N MET A 1 3.56 -56.88 -23.92
CA MET A 1 4.11 -56.45 -25.23
C MET A 1 3.97 -54.95 -25.54
N GLY A 2 3.15 -54.16 -24.82
CA GLY A 2 3.03 -52.70 -25.06
C GLY A 2 4.18 -51.84 -24.51
N TYR A 3 4.76 -52.21 -23.35
CA TYR A 3 5.81 -51.42 -22.68
C TYR A 3 7.14 -51.36 -23.44
N SER A 4 7.54 -52.44 -24.12
CA SER A 4 8.81 -52.48 -24.86
C SER A 4 8.78 -51.66 -26.15
N ARG A 5 7.60 -51.44 -26.76
CA ARG A 5 7.47 -50.64 -28.00
C ARG A 5 7.51 -49.14 -27.74
N VAL A 6 7.09 -48.68 -26.56
CA VAL A 6 7.14 -47.25 -26.18
C VAL A 6 8.55 -46.84 -25.82
N ARG A 7 9.28 -47.68 -25.08
CA ARG A 7 10.68 -47.42 -24.70
C ARG A 7 11.61 -47.32 -25.90
N ILE A 8 11.49 -48.23 -26.87
CA ILE A 8 12.28 -48.20 -28.11
C ILE A 8 11.97 -46.94 -28.95
N ARG A 9 10.71 -46.49 -28.99
CA ARG A 9 10.34 -45.27 -29.74
C ARG A 9 10.87 -43.98 -29.11
N VAL A 10 10.95 -43.91 -27.78
CA VAL A 10 11.50 -42.75 -27.05
C VAL A 10 13.02 -42.71 -27.18
N GLU A 11 13.70 -43.85 -27.08
CA GLU A 11 15.16 -43.94 -27.25
C GLU A 11 15.59 -43.62 -28.70
N CYS A 12 14.84 -44.09 -29.71
CA CYS A 12 15.10 -43.71 -31.11
C CYS A 12 14.86 -42.22 -31.40
N PHE A 13 13.86 -41.61 -30.77
CA PHE A 13 13.56 -40.18 -30.94
C PHE A 13 14.64 -39.29 -30.30
N ALA A 14 15.13 -39.66 -29.12
CA ALA A 14 16.23 -38.97 -28.44
C ALA A 14 17.55 -39.04 -29.25
N LEU A 15 17.84 -40.18 -29.88
CA LEU A 15 19.01 -40.35 -30.75
C LEU A 15 18.92 -39.52 -32.04
N LEU A 16 17.71 -39.34 -32.60
CA LEU A 16 17.48 -38.53 -33.79
C LEU A 16 17.67 -37.03 -33.52
N VAL A 17 17.19 -36.55 -32.37
CA VAL A 17 17.34 -35.16 -31.94
C VAL A 17 18.82 -34.84 -31.63
N ARG A 18 19.54 -35.77 -31.00
CA ARG A 18 20.97 -35.61 -30.71
C ARG A 18 21.82 -35.52 -31.99
N ASN A 19 21.56 -36.37 -32.98
CA ASN A 19 22.27 -36.33 -34.26
C ASN A 19 21.97 -35.05 -35.07
N GLN A 20 20.75 -34.50 -34.99
CA GLN A 20 20.42 -33.22 -35.64
C GLN A 20 21.10 -32.02 -34.99
N ILE A 21 21.30 -32.05 -33.66
CA ILE A 21 22.01 -30.98 -32.94
C ILE A 21 23.51 -31.04 -33.23
N GLU A 22 24.12 -32.23 -33.24
CA GLU A 22 25.55 -32.40 -33.54
C GLU A 22 25.90 -32.02 -34.99
N THR A 23 25.01 -32.28 -35.96
CA THR A 23 25.20 -31.82 -37.35
C THR A 23 25.05 -30.31 -37.53
N HIS A 24 24.22 -29.66 -36.72
CA HIS A 24 24.03 -28.19 -36.79
C HIS A 24 25.17 -27.42 -36.13
N ILE A 25 25.82 -27.99 -35.12
CA ILE A 25 27.01 -27.40 -34.47
C ILE A 25 28.23 -27.48 -35.40
N LEU A 26 28.43 -28.62 -36.09
CA LEU A 26 29.55 -28.81 -37.02
C LEU A 26 29.48 -27.95 -38.30
N GLN A 27 28.28 -27.50 -38.70
CA GLN A 27 28.11 -26.59 -39.85
C GLN A 27 28.38 -25.12 -39.53
N ASN A 28 28.37 -24.72 -38.24
CA ASN A 28 28.57 -23.32 -37.84
C ASN A 28 30.03 -22.97 -37.49
N GLU A 29 30.92 -23.96 -37.37
CA GLU A 29 32.35 -23.72 -37.12
C GLU A 29 33.19 -23.51 -38.39
N SER A 30 32.64 -23.71 -39.60
CA SER A 30 33.39 -23.56 -40.86
C SER A 30 33.44 -22.14 -41.43
N ASP A 31 32.69 -21.17 -40.90
CA ASP A 31 32.56 -19.82 -41.48
C ASP A 31 33.14 -18.70 -40.59
N LYS A 32 34.44 -18.77 -40.23
CA LYS A 32 35.16 -17.63 -39.63
C LYS A 32 36.47 -17.34 -40.35
N GLY A 33 36.45 -16.32 -41.22
CA GLY A 33 37.63 -15.72 -41.83
C GLY A 33 37.49 -14.22 -42.15
N TRP A 34 38.28 -13.40 -41.43
CA TRP A 34 38.91 -12.12 -41.81
C TRP A 34 38.13 -10.75 -41.85
N LEU A 35 38.74 -9.77 -41.13
CA LEU A 35 38.97 -8.31 -41.39
C LEU A 35 38.01 -7.17 -40.95
N CYS A 36 38.47 -6.43 -39.92
CA CYS A 36 38.60 -4.96 -39.68
C CYS A 36 37.58 -3.85 -40.12
N HIS A 37 37.08 -3.12 -39.09
CA HIS A 37 36.88 -1.64 -38.94
C HIS A 37 35.69 -0.88 -39.64
N PRO A 38 35.27 0.33 -39.16
CA PRO A 38 34.15 0.59 -38.24
C PRO A 38 32.94 1.36 -38.85
N ASN A 39 31.85 1.51 -38.06
CA ASN A 39 30.61 2.30 -38.26
C ASN A 39 29.35 1.54 -38.73
N ARG A 40 28.55 1.06 -37.76
CA ARG A 40 27.07 1.15 -37.65
C ARG A 40 26.56 0.22 -36.55
N ILE A 41 25.97 0.77 -35.49
CA ILE A 41 25.28 -0.04 -34.48
C ILE A 41 23.85 -0.27 -34.97
N ARG A 42 23.53 -1.52 -35.35
CA ARG A 42 22.17 -2.07 -35.42
C ARG A 42 22.08 -3.20 -34.40
N HIS A 43 21.06 -3.13 -33.56
CA HIS A 43 20.73 -4.16 -32.57
C HIS A 43 20.37 -5.49 -33.27
N GLN A 44 21.07 -6.56 -32.91
CA GLN A 44 20.60 -7.94 -33.05
C GLN A 44 20.62 -8.59 -31.66
N VAL A 45 19.47 -9.16 -31.31
CA VAL A 45 19.19 -9.87 -30.06
C VAL A 45 19.97 -11.20 -30.07
N TRP A 46 20.84 -11.39 -29.08
CA TRP A 46 21.48 -12.68 -28.81
C TRP A 46 20.59 -13.48 -27.87
N CYS A 47 20.10 -14.63 -28.33
CA CYS A 47 19.57 -15.68 -27.46
C CYS A 47 20.78 -16.46 -26.92
N SER A 48 20.95 -16.52 -25.60
CA SER A 48 22.13 -17.16 -24.99
C SER A 48 21.95 -18.67 -24.92
N ASP A 49 23.03 -19.43 -25.10
CA ASP A 49 23.07 -20.90 -25.07
C ASP A 49 22.47 -21.55 -23.80
N ARG A 50 22.13 -20.79 -22.75
CA ARG A 50 21.44 -21.26 -21.54
C ARG A 50 20.01 -21.74 -21.78
N ASP A 51 19.30 -21.20 -22.76
CA ASP A 51 17.87 -21.50 -22.95
C ASP A 51 17.64 -22.89 -23.57
N VAL A 52 18.64 -23.42 -24.29
CA VAL A 52 18.59 -24.76 -24.90
C VAL A 52 18.85 -25.86 -23.86
N TYR A 53 19.73 -25.62 -22.88
CA TYR A 53 19.98 -26.56 -21.77
C TYR A 53 18.81 -26.64 -20.79
N ALA A 54 18.13 -25.52 -20.53
CA ALA A 54 16.95 -25.48 -19.66
C ALA A 54 15.77 -26.31 -20.21
N LEU A 55 15.59 -26.34 -21.53
CA LEU A 55 14.55 -27.15 -22.18
C LEU A 55 14.86 -28.66 -22.13
N ALA A 56 16.13 -29.05 -22.20
CA ALA A 56 16.53 -30.45 -22.07
C ALA A 56 16.35 -30.99 -20.63
N GLU A 57 16.61 -30.16 -19.60
CA GLU A 57 16.39 -30.51 -18.19
C GLU A 57 14.91 -30.69 -17.85
N ILE A 58 14.03 -29.86 -18.41
CA ILE A 58 12.58 -29.99 -18.19
C ILE A 58 12.04 -31.32 -18.76
N ILE A 59 12.58 -31.78 -19.90
CA ILE A 59 12.16 -33.04 -20.52
C ILE A 59 12.66 -34.26 -19.72
N LEU A 60 13.86 -34.21 -19.14
CA LEU A 60 14.38 -35.26 -18.26
C LEU A 60 13.60 -35.34 -16.93
N LEU A 61 13.30 -34.19 -16.30
CA LEU A 61 12.53 -34.12 -15.05
C LEU A 61 11.08 -34.60 -15.20
N LEU A 62 10.47 -34.39 -16.37
CA LEU A 62 9.13 -34.91 -16.67
C LEU A 62 9.13 -36.43 -16.90
N SER A 63 10.23 -37.00 -17.39
CA SER A 63 10.35 -38.45 -17.60
C SER A 63 10.52 -39.24 -16.29
N GLU A 64 11.25 -38.69 -15.31
CA GLU A 64 11.46 -39.34 -14.00
C GLU A 64 10.21 -39.26 -13.10
N ARG A 65 9.43 -38.17 -13.18
CA ARG A 65 8.19 -38.03 -12.40
C ARG A 65 7.07 -38.97 -12.84
N VAL A 66 7.02 -39.34 -14.11
CA VAL A 66 6.04 -40.32 -14.63
C VAL A 66 6.38 -41.74 -14.16
N ILE A 67 7.66 -42.05 -13.91
CA ILE A 67 8.11 -43.37 -13.43
C ILE A 67 7.87 -43.54 -11.92
N MET A 68 7.95 -42.47 -11.11
CA MET A 68 7.71 -42.55 -9.66
C MET A 68 6.22 -42.58 -9.25
N ASN A 69 5.32 -41.99 -10.04
CA ASN A 69 3.88 -41.91 -9.69
C ASN A 69 3.11 -43.22 -9.91
N ASP A 70 3.65 -44.18 -10.67
CA ASP A 70 3.02 -45.49 -10.88
C ASP A 70 3.53 -46.58 -9.92
N SER A 71 4.64 -46.32 -9.19
CA SER A 71 5.21 -47.28 -8.23
C SER A 71 4.59 -47.17 -6.82
N THR A 72 3.95 -46.04 -6.49
CA THR A 72 3.33 -45.80 -5.18
C THR A 72 1.82 -46.06 -5.14
N ARG A 73 1.22 -46.39 -6.29
CA ARG A 73 -0.23 -46.69 -6.39
C ARG A 73 -0.59 -48.18 -6.27
N ASN A 74 0.40 -49.08 -6.15
CA ASN A 74 0.20 -50.53 -6.06
C ASN A 74 0.63 -51.18 -4.73
N LYS A 75 0.67 -50.42 -3.62
CA LYS A 75 1.05 -50.99 -2.30
C LYS A 75 0.17 -50.63 -1.10
N CYS A 76 -1.05 -50.12 -1.32
CA CYS A 76 -2.05 -49.96 -0.26
C CYS A 76 -3.44 -50.45 -0.74
N LYS A 77 -3.56 -51.74 -1.04
CA LYS A 77 -4.83 -52.47 -1.18
C LYS A 77 -4.62 -53.95 -0.86
N SER A 78 -4.29 -54.28 0.37
CA SER A 78 -4.46 -55.62 0.94
C SER A 78 -4.12 -55.58 2.43
N GLU A 79 -5.12 -55.32 3.27
CA GLU A 79 -5.21 -55.69 4.70
C GLU A 79 -6.32 -54.86 5.33
N GLN A 80 -7.55 -55.38 5.31
CA GLN A 80 -8.50 -55.35 6.43
C GLN A 80 -9.79 -56.03 5.94
N ASN A 81 -9.84 -57.35 6.08
CA ASN A 81 -11.07 -58.13 6.25
C ASN A 81 -10.69 -59.31 7.12
N ASP A 82 -11.62 -59.69 8.00
CA ASP A 82 -11.58 -60.76 9.01
C ASP A 82 -11.12 -60.31 10.41
N ILE A 83 -12.09 -60.06 11.30
CA ILE A 83 -12.60 -61.08 12.24
C ILE A 83 -13.85 -60.51 12.93
N SER A 84 -14.88 -61.34 12.96
CA SER A 84 -16.13 -61.10 13.68
C SER A 84 -16.22 -62.03 14.90
N ALA A 85 -16.95 -61.54 15.91
CA ALA A 85 -17.67 -62.25 16.97
C ALA A 85 -16.92 -62.67 18.25
N LEU A 86 -17.73 -62.66 19.35
CA LEU A 86 -17.54 -63.14 20.74
C LEU A 86 -17.14 -62.02 21.74
N PHE A 87 -17.90 -61.62 22.79
CA PHE A 87 -18.92 -62.25 23.63
C PHE A 87 -19.83 -61.20 24.37
N GLU A 88 -21.12 -61.55 24.50
CA GLU A 88 -22.06 -61.45 25.66
C GLU A 88 -22.47 -60.17 26.43
N GLU A 89 -23.63 -60.31 27.10
CA GLU A 89 -24.71 -59.37 27.44
C GLU A 89 -24.82 -58.94 28.94
N GLN A 90 -25.18 -57.65 29.17
CA GLN A 90 -26.16 -57.05 30.15
C GLN A 90 -25.85 -57.02 31.69
N PRO A 91 -26.55 -56.22 32.55
CA PRO A 91 -27.05 -54.82 32.48
C PRO A 91 -26.85 -53.98 33.80
N SER A 92 -27.04 -52.65 33.77
CA SER A 92 -27.86 -51.88 34.78
C SER A 92 -27.78 -50.33 34.69
N THR A 93 -28.96 -49.72 34.44
CA THR A 93 -29.56 -48.50 35.03
C THR A 93 -28.73 -47.23 35.33
N SER A 94 -28.99 -46.12 34.63
CA SER A 94 -30.01 -45.10 35.01
C SER A 94 -29.78 -43.71 34.37
N ALA A 95 -30.91 -43.12 33.95
CA ALA A 95 -31.22 -41.69 33.76
C ALA A 95 -30.45 -40.86 32.71
N SER A 96 -31.13 -40.72 31.58
CA SER A 96 -30.99 -39.66 30.58
C SER A 96 -31.39 -38.28 31.13
N SER A 97 -30.59 -37.26 30.86
CA SER A 97 -31.10 -35.98 30.35
C SER A 97 -30.01 -35.28 29.54
N THR A 98 -30.08 -35.49 28.23
CA THR A 98 -29.42 -34.76 27.16
C THR A 98 -29.82 -33.28 27.18
N VAL A 99 -28.86 -32.39 27.41
CA VAL A 99 -28.84 -31.05 26.82
C VAL A 99 -27.39 -30.79 26.38
N THR A 100 -27.07 -31.19 25.15
CA THR A 100 -25.91 -30.66 24.43
C THR A 100 -26.23 -29.24 24.03
N GLU A 101 -25.86 -28.28 24.88
CA GLU A 101 -25.92 -26.86 24.53
C GLU A 101 -24.70 -26.53 23.67
N SER A 102 -24.83 -26.77 22.36
CA SER A 102 -23.92 -26.23 21.36
C SER A 102 -24.19 -24.72 21.22
N THR A 103 -23.66 -23.92 22.15
CA THR A 103 -23.72 -22.46 22.02
C THR A 103 -22.77 -22.04 20.90
N LYS A 104 -23.24 -22.04 19.64
CA LYS A 104 -22.73 -21.11 18.63
C LYS A 104 -23.05 -19.71 19.16
N ARG A 105 -22.16 -19.12 19.94
CA ARG A 105 -22.19 -17.67 20.18
C ARG A 105 -22.17 -17.01 18.81
N GLN A 106 -23.31 -16.48 18.37
CA GLN A 106 -23.35 -15.57 17.24
C GLN A 106 -22.41 -14.42 17.60
N LYS A 107 -21.26 -14.36 16.92
CA LYS A 107 -20.29 -13.29 17.09
C LYS A 107 -20.99 -12.02 16.60
N LEU A 108 -21.39 -11.13 17.51
CA LEU A 108 -21.97 -9.85 17.10
C LEU A 108 -20.92 -9.11 16.27
N SER A 109 -21.31 -8.68 15.07
CA SER A 109 -20.49 -7.86 14.20
C SER A 109 -20.94 -6.41 14.26
N ARG A 110 -20.00 -5.49 14.03
CA ARG A 110 -20.25 -4.07 13.78
C ARG A 110 -19.61 -3.68 12.46
N LYS A 111 -20.16 -2.65 11.83
CA LYS A 111 -19.61 -2.06 10.61
C LYS A 111 -18.58 -1.00 10.97
N VAL A 112 -17.46 -1.04 10.27
CA VAL A 112 -16.41 -0.01 10.30
C VAL A 112 -16.35 0.65 8.94
N HIS A 113 -16.33 1.98 8.92
CA HIS A 113 -16.28 2.78 7.71
C HIS A 113 -14.89 3.37 7.55
N ILE A 114 -14.23 3.01 6.46
CA ILE A 114 -12.88 3.48 6.13
C ILE A 114 -12.96 4.36 4.88
N ALA A 115 -12.54 5.61 4.99
CA ALA A 115 -12.32 6.46 3.84
C ALA A 115 -10.93 6.16 3.25
N VAL A 116 -10.84 6.10 1.93
CA VAL A 116 -9.58 5.94 1.20
C VAL A 116 -9.41 7.15 0.29
N ALA A 117 -8.29 7.85 0.41
CA ALA A 117 -7.90 8.96 -0.44
C ALA A 117 -6.70 8.57 -1.32
N GLY A 118 -6.70 9.05 -2.57
CA GLY A 118 -5.56 8.93 -3.48
C GLY A 118 -4.39 9.85 -3.09
N CYS A 119 -3.80 10.54 -4.06
CA CYS A 119 -2.72 11.50 -3.79
C CYS A 119 -3.28 12.74 -3.08
N SER A 120 -2.73 13.14 -1.93
CA SER A 120 -3.30 14.27 -1.17
C SER A 120 -2.83 15.64 -1.67
N HIS A 121 -1.57 15.76 -2.13
CA HIS A 121 -0.94 17.02 -2.59
C HIS A 121 -1.09 18.16 -1.54
N GLY A 122 -0.99 17.80 -0.25
CA GLY A 122 -1.10 18.74 0.87
C GLY A 122 -2.52 19.29 1.14
N GLU A 123 -3.54 18.82 0.43
CA GLU A 123 -4.93 19.34 0.46
C GLU A 123 -5.82 18.63 1.49
N MET A 124 -5.29 18.40 2.70
CA MET A 124 -6.00 17.68 3.78
C MET A 124 -7.31 18.38 4.16
N ASP A 125 -7.34 19.71 4.16
CA ASP A 125 -8.56 20.47 4.45
C ASP A 125 -9.71 20.10 3.48
N LYS A 126 -9.42 19.91 2.19
CA LYS A 126 -10.41 19.48 1.19
C LYS A 126 -10.84 18.03 1.41
N ILE A 127 -9.89 17.16 1.74
CA ILE A 127 -10.17 15.74 2.04
C ILE A 127 -11.09 15.63 3.25
N TYR A 128 -10.74 16.28 4.36
CA TYR A 128 -11.53 16.26 5.59
C TYR A 128 -12.90 16.94 5.42
N ALA A 129 -13.00 18.04 4.66
CA ALA A 129 -14.29 18.64 4.32
C ALA A 129 -15.18 17.67 3.53
N THR A 130 -14.60 16.91 2.61
CA THR A 130 -15.32 15.90 1.82
C THR A 130 -15.77 14.72 2.68
N VAL A 131 -14.91 14.25 3.58
CA VAL A 131 -15.25 13.23 4.60
C VAL A 131 -16.45 13.70 5.41
N ALA A 132 -16.39 14.91 5.98
CA ALA A 132 -17.47 15.47 6.80
C ALA A 132 -18.79 15.61 6.03
N GLU A 133 -18.74 15.99 4.75
CA GLU A 133 -19.93 16.09 3.90
C GLU A 133 -20.56 14.72 3.62
N ILE A 134 -19.75 13.67 3.40
CA ILE A 134 -20.26 12.30 3.24
C ILE A 134 -20.89 11.82 4.54
N GLU A 135 -20.25 12.04 5.69
CA GLU A 135 -20.83 11.68 7.00
C GLU A 135 -22.18 12.35 7.23
N ARG A 136 -22.28 13.65 6.90
CA ARG A 136 -23.52 14.42 7.03
C ARG A 136 -24.63 13.87 6.12
N ARG A 137 -24.29 13.45 4.91
CA ARG A 137 -25.27 12.96 3.92
C ARG A 137 -25.72 11.52 4.18
N GLU A 138 -24.79 10.64 4.54
CA GLU A 138 -25.06 9.21 4.67
C GLU A 138 -25.48 8.81 6.10
N GLY A 139 -25.22 9.65 7.11
CA GLY A 139 -25.64 9.40 8.49
C GLY A 139 -24.77 8.40 9.25
N TYR A 140 -23.54 8.14 8.79
CA TYR A 140 -22.51 7.38 9.51
C TYR A 140 -21.24 8.22 9.71
N LYS A 141 -20.34 7.76 10.59
CA LYS A 141 -19.02 8.35 10.80
C LYS A 141 -17.93 7.46 10.22
N PHE A 142 -16.87 8.05 9.70
CA PHE A 142 -15.67 7.33 9.33
C PHE A 142 -14.82 7.06 10.59
N ASP A 143 -14.37 5.82 10.72
CA ASP A 143 -13.51 5.39 11.82
C ASP A 143 -12.02 5.60 11.48
N LEU A 144 -11.68 5.55 10.18
CA LEU A 144 -10.31 5.65 9.67
C LEU A 144 -10.29 6.33 8.29
N LEU A 145 -9.30 7.16 8.05
CA LEU A 145 -8.89 7.64 6.73
C LEU A 145 -7.54 7.02 6.35
N ILE A 146 -7.44 6.44 5.16
CA ILE A 146 -6.20 5.93 4.56
C ILE A 146 -5.83 6.83 3.38
N SER A 147 -4.65 7.46 3.40
CA SER A 147 -4.10 8.16 2.23
C SER A 147 -3.01 7.32 1.56
N CYS A 148 -3.12 7.17 0.24
CA CYS A 148 -2.20 6.39 -0.58
C CYS A 148 -0.94 7.18 -1.01
N GLY A 149 -0.63 8.30 -0.37
CA GLY A 149 0.63 9.04 -0.56
C GLY A 149 0.50 10.38 -1.26
N ASP A 150 1.66 10.94 -1.63
CA ASP A 150 1.85 12.38 -1.84
C ASP A 150 1.11 13.17 -0.76
N TYR A 151 1.36 12.81 0.51
CA TYR A 151 0.67 13.39 1.64
C TYR A 151 1.14 14.83 1.87
N GLU A 152 2.42 15.11 1.57
CA GLU A 152 3.07 16.41 1.72
C GLU A 152 3.00 16.89 3.17
N ALA A 153 3.58 16.11 4.08
CA ALA A 153 3.67 16.42 5.51
C ALA A 153 4.64 17.60 5.82
N ILE A 154 4.45 18.76 5.19
CA ILE A 154 5.33 19.93 5.28
C ILE A 154 5.08 20.70 6.58
N ARG A 155 6.05 20.71 7.50
CA ARG A 155 5.90 21.37 8.82
C ARG A 155 6.11 22.89 8.75
N ASN A 156 6.99 23.32 7.86
CA ASN A 156 7.44 24.71 7.67
C ASN A 156 8.19 24.87 6.33
N TYR A 157 8.65 26.08 6.02
CA TYR A 157 9.37 26.39 4.78
C TYR A 157 10.70 25.63 4.61
N GLY A 158 11.33 25.18 5.70
CA GLY A 158 12.54 24.37 5.65
C GLY A 158 12.31 23.03 4.97
N ASP A 159 11.15 22.39 5.22
CA ASP A 159 10.82 21.10 4.64
C ASP A 159 10.57 21.17 3.12
N LEU A 160 10.19 22.33 2.57
CA LEU A 160 10.00 22.49 1.12
C LEU A 160 11.26 22.19 0.32
N LYS A 161 12.45 22.39 0.89
CA LYS A 161 13.72 22.06 0.22
C LYS A 161 13.93 20.56 0.08
N HIS A 162 13.28 19.77 0.93
CA HIS A 162 13.32 18.31 0.89
C HIS A 162 12.24 17.72 -0.04
N MET A 163 11.47 18.56 -0.73
CA MET A 163 10.40 18.13 -1.62
C MET A 163 10.90 18.01 -3.06
N HIS A 164 10.74 16.83 -3.64
CA HIS A 164 10.99 16.61 -5.06
C HIS A 164 9.84 17.17 -5.90
N ALA A 165 9.95 18.45 -6.24
CA ALA A 165 9.08 19.15 -7.17
C ALA A 165 9.80 20.41 -7.69
N PRO A 166 9.44 20.96 -8.86
CA PRO A 166 9.91 22.27 -9.27
C PRO A 166 9.56 23.35 -8.23
N GLU A 167 10.47 24.30 -7.98
CA GLU A 167 10.35 25.28 -6.89
C GLU A 167 9.02 26.02 -6.86
N LYS A 168 8.51 26.41 -8.04
CA LYS A 168 7.22 27.10 -8.20
C LYS A 168 5.98 26.31 -7.74
N TYR A 169 6.11 25.00 -7.53
CA TYR A 169 5.04 24.12 -7.06
C TYR A 169 5.21 23.70 -5.59
N ARG A 170 6.30 24.13 -4.92
CA ARG A 170 6.55 23.82 -3.52
C ARG A 170 5.77 24.79 -2.64
N HIS A 171 4.65 24.33 -2.10
CA HIS A 171 3.77 25.12 -1.24
C HIS A 171 3.58 24.43 0.11
N LEU A 172 3.38 25.22 1.18
CA LEU A 172 3.12 24.67 2.52
C LEU A 172 1.80 23.88 2.61
N GLN A 173 0.83 24.27 1.78
CA GLN A 173 -0.53 23.74 1.79
C GLN A 173 -1.13 23.76 3.21
N SER A 174 -1.75 22.66 3.67
CA SER A 174 -2.50 22.65 4.94
C SER A 174 -1.82 21.90 6.10
N PHE A 175 -0.79 21.07 5.86
CA PHE A 175 -0.25 20.17 6.89
C PHE A 175 0.31 20.90 8.12
N HIS A 176 0.99 22.02 7.90
CA HIS A 176 1.66 22.77 8.98
C HIS A 176 0.71 23.18 10.12
N ARG A 177 -0.59 23.34 9.83
CA ARG A 177 -1.65 23.70 10.79
C ARG A 177 -1.98 22.52 11.72
N TYR A 178 -1.97 21.30 11.19
CA TYR A 178 -2.12 20.07 11.97
C TYR A 178 -0.87 19.77 12.80
N TYR A 179 0.32 19.99 12.22
CA TYR A 179 1.59 19.81 12.92
C TYR A 179 1.74 20.75 14.12
N SER A 180 1.38 22.03 13.94
CA SER A 180 1.45 23.06 14.99
C SER A 180 0.38 22.91 16.07
N GLY A 181 -0.71 22.19 15.78
CA GLY A 181 -1.87 22.07 16.66
C GLY A 181 -2.89 23.21 16.50
N GLU A 182 -2.76 24.05 15.47
CA GLU A 182 -3.81 25.01 15.09
C GLU A 182 -5.10 24.27 14.69
N LEU A 183 -4.95 23.14 14.01
CA LEU A 183 -6.03 22.21 13.67
C LEU A 183 -5.75 20.82 14.23
N GLU A 184 -6.81 20.05 14.43
CA GLU A 184 -6.74 18.63 14.76
C GLU A 184 -7.44 17.82 13.66
N ALA A 185 -6.89 16.66 13.28
CA ALA A 185 -7.53 15.79 12.31
C ALA A 185 -8.88 15.27 12.86
N PRO A 186 -9.98 15.37 12.08
CA PRO A 186 -11.31 14.98 12.57
C PRO A 186 -11.51 13.47 12.67
N VAL A 187 -10.68 12.69 11.96
CA VAL A 187 -10.68 11.23 11.92
C VAL A 187 -9.25 10.74 12.07
N LEU A 188 -9.04 9.53 12.62
CA LEU A 188 -7.73 8.90 12.60
C LEU A 188 -7.29 8.73 11.15
N THR A 189 -6.12 9.27 10.80
CA THR A 189 -5.57 9.23 9.44
C THR A 189 -4.27 8.44 9.45
N ILE A 190 -4.18 7.44 8.59
CA ILE A 190 -2.92 6.74 8.28
C ILE A 190 -2.52 7.00 6.83
N PHE A 191 -1.22 7.04 6.55
CA PHE A 191 -0.75 7.22 5.18
C PHE A 191 0.59 6.52 4.89
N VAL A 192 0.81 6.20 3.62
CA VAL A 192 2.13 5.87 3.06
C VAL A 192 2.68 7.10 2.35
N GLY A 193 4.00 7.21 2.20
CA GLY A 193 4.62 8.32 1.45
C GLY A 193 4.56 8.07 -0.06
N GLY A 194 4.44 9.13 -0.84
CA GLY A 194 4.60 9.14 -2.30
C GLY A 194 5.96 9.68 -2.73
N ASN A 195 6.00 10.33 -3.90
CA ASN A 195 7.21 10.97 -4.43
C ASN A 195 7.24 12.49 -4.20
N HIS A 196 6.09 13.11 -3.90
CA HIS A 196 5.99 14.50 -3.48
C HIS A 196 5.82 14.56 -1.97
N GLU A 197 6.93 14.50 -1.24
CA GLU A 197 6.90 14.45 0.22
C GLU A 197 7.88 15.42 0.86
N ALA A 198 7.62 15.71 2.13
CA ALA A 198 8.63 16.26 3.04
C ALA A 198 9.67 15.16 3.35
N SER A 199 10.48 14.74 2.38
CA SER A 199 11.35 13.55 2.51
C SER A 199 12.22 13.60 3.76
N GLY A 200 12.75 14.77 4.11
CA GLY A 200 13.53 14.96 5.33
C GLY A 200 12.76 14.67 6.63
N TYR A 201 11.47 15.06 6.70
CA TYR A 201 10.63 14.77 7.87
C TYR A 201 10.22 13.30 7.94
N LEU A 202 9.83 12.71 6.81
CA LEU A 202 9.42 11.30 6.78
C LEU A 202 10.60 10.35 7.07
N GLN A 203 11.82 10.73 6.69
CA GLN A 203 13.06 10.03 7.05
C GLN A 203 13.35 10.06 8.57
N GLU A 204 12.69 10.91 9.37
CA GLU A 204 12.79 10.83 10.82
C GLU A 204 11.95 9.66 11.40
N LEU A 205 11.08 9.04 10.61
CA LEU A 205 10.10 8.03 11.03
C LEU A 205 10.11 6.76 10.15
N PRO A 206 11.26 6.10 9.94
CA PRO A 206 11.37 4.97 8.99
C PRO A 206 10.51 3.75 9.37
N TYR A 207 10.23 3.57 10.67
CA TYR A 207 9.38 2.49 11.21
C TYR A 207 7.91 2.92 11.43
N GLY A 208 7.56 4.11 10.97
CA GLY A 208 6.27 4.75 11.20
C GLY A 208 6.18 5.51 12.53
N GLY A 209 5.19 6.39 12.63
CA GLY A 209 4.97 7.23 13.80
C GLY A 209 3.97 8.35 13.56
N TRP A 210 3.57 9.03 14.62
CA TRP A 210 2.69 10.19 14.54
C TRP A 210 3.45 11.36 13.94
N VAL A 211 2.94 11.91 12.84
CA VAL A 211 3.46 13.14 12.24
C VAL A 211 2.75 14.40 12.74
N ALA A 212 1.56 14.21 13.32
CA ALA A 212 0.74 15.17 14.04
C ALA A 212 -0.30 14.37 14.87
N PRO A 213 -1.02 15.00 15.81
CA PRO A 213 -2.11 14.32 16.53
C PRO A 213 -3.11 13.69 15.56
N LYS A 214 -3.44 12.40 15.78
CA LYS A 214 -4.34 11.57 14.93
C LYS A 214 -3.87 11.34 13.48
N ILE A 215 -2.65 11.72 13.10
CA ILE A 215 -2.09 11.48 11.76
C ILE A 215 -0.83 10.62 11.89
N PHE A 216 -0.89 9.38 11.41
CA PHE A 216 0.16 8.38 11.54
C PHE A 216 0.77 8.01 10.18
N TYR A 217 2.08 8.19 10.05
CA TYR A 217 2.84 7.72 8.91
C TYR A 217 3.20 6.25 9.08
N LEU A 218 3.01 5.42 8.05
CA LEU A 218 3.31 3.98 8.09
C LEU A 218 4.82 3.66 7.92
N GLY A 219 5.70 4.65 7.77
CA GLY A 219 7.13 4.39 7.58
C GLY A 219 7.48 3.93 6.16
N HIS A 220 8.72 3.50 5.94
CA HIS A 220 9.14 2.93 4.65
C HIS A 220 8.31 1.69 4.31
N ALA A 221 8.16 0.80 5.29
CA ALA A 221 7.14 -0.25 5.30
C ALA A 221 6.73 -0.58 6.73
N SER A 222 5.46 -0.91 6.93
CA SER A 222 4.98 -1.45 8.20
C SER A 222 3.69 -2.27 8.05
N VAL A 223 3.35 -3.00 9.11
CA VAL A 223 2.00 -3.54 9.29
C VAL A 223 1.47 -3.08 10.63
N VAL A 224 0.29 -2.46 10.59
CA VAL A 224 -0.47 -2.03 11.76
C VAL A 224 -1.81 -2.74 11.79
N GLN A 225 -2.49 -2.70 12.93
CA GLN A 225 -3.84 -3.22 13.08
C GLN A 225 -4.79 -2.10 13.48
N PHE A 226 -5.99 -2.16 12.93
CA PHE A 226 -7.09 -1.25 13.25
C PHE A 226 -8.41 -2.02 13.17
N ALA A 227 -9.22 -1.98 14.22
CA ALA A 227 -10.50 -2.71 14.27
C ALA A 227 -10.40 -4.20 13.94
N GLY A 228 -9.27 -4.84 14.29
CA GLY A 228 -8.97 -6.24 13.96
C GLY A 228 -8.46 -6.49 12.54
N LEU A 229 -8.50 -5.49 11.65
CA LEU A 229 -7.95 -5.56 10.29
C LEU A 229 -6.43 -5.37 10.33
N ARG A 230 -5.69 -6.13 9.52
CA ARG A 230 -4.25 -5.94 9.29
C ARG A 230 -4.03 -5.08 8.06
N ILE A 231 -3.39 -3.93 8.25
CA ILE A 231 -3.12 -2.94 7.20
C ILE A 231 -1.61 -2.85 7.01
N ALA A 232 -1.13 -3.22 5.83
CA ALA A 232 0.26 -3.10 5.44
C ALA A 232 0.47 -1.86 4.56
N GLY A 233 1.56 -1.14 4.79
CA GLY A 233 1.98 0.00 3.98
C GLY A 233 3.36 -0.23 3.37
N LEU A 234 3.55 0.23 2.14
CA LEU A 234 4.85 0.39 1.49
C LEU A 234 4.90 1.78 0.85
N SER A 235 5.76 2.64 1.40
CA SER A 235 5.94 4.01 0.93
C SER A 235 6.86 4.08 -0.27
N GLY A 236 6.62 5.06 -1.13
CA GLY A 236 7.52 5.44 -2.21
C GLY A 236 7.15 4.92 -3.59
N ILE A 237 8.07 5.15 -4.53
CA ILE A 237 7.97 4.64 -5.91
C ILE A 237 9.17 3.79 -6.30
N TYR A 238 9.00 2.91 -7.26
CA TYR A 238 10.07 2.03 -7.72
C TYR A 238 11.11 2.77 -8.58
N ASN A 239 12.39 2.58 -8.23
CA ASN A 239 13.52 2.89 -9.09
C ASN A 239 14.52 1.74 -9.08
N LYS A 240 14.85 1.20 -10.26
CA LYS A 240 15.74 0.04 -10.39
C LYS A 240 17.16 0.28 -9.83
N ASN A 241 17.65 1.51 -9.87
CA ASN A 241 19.02 1.83 -9.49
C ASN A 241 19.18 1.87 -7.96
N ASP A 242 18.11 2.29 -7.26
CA ASP A 242 18.12 2.42 -5.80
C ASP A 242 17.49 1.20 -5.12
N TYR A 243 16.73 0.38 -5.84
CA TYR A 243 15.97 -0.73 -5.26
C TYR A 243 16.83 -1.68 -4.41
N ASN A 244 18.08 -1.93 -4.79
CA ASN A 244 18.95 -2.84 -4.03
C ASN A 244 19.91 -2.11 -3.07
N THR A 245 19.77 -0.82 -2.82
CA THR A 245 20.65 -0.11 -1.87
C THR A 245 20.08 -0.15 -0.45
N GLY A 246 20.84 0.32 0.54
CA GLY A 246 20.31 0.68 1.85
C GLY A 246 19.55 2.01 1.83
N HIS A 247 19.00 2.39 2.98
CA HIS A 247 18.44 3.73 3.19
C HIS A 247 19.54 4.61 3.78
N TRP A 248 20.15 5.45 2.96
CA TRP A 248 21.35 6.23 3.31
C TRP A 248 21.07 7.74 3.33
N GLU A 249 19.87 8.13 2.89
CA GLU A 249 19.48 9.50 2.64
C GLU A 249 19.06 10.21 3.93
N ARG A 250 19.62 11.40 4.16
CA ARG A 250 19.14 12.31 5.21
C ARG A 250 19.48 13.77 4.88
N PRO A 251 18.75 14.74 5.46
CA PRO A 251 19.20 16.12 5.53
C PRO A 251 20.53 16.29 6.31
N PRO A 252 21.31 17.35 5.99
CA PRO A 252 21.26 18.08 4.73
C PRO A 252 21.57 17.10 3.58
N PHE A 253 20.73 17.11 2.54
CA PHE A 253 20.91 16.17 1.44
C PHE A 253 22.16 16.56 0.64
N ILE A 254 22.98 15.56 0.27
CA ILE A 254 24.26 15.79 -0.43
C ILE A 254 24.02 16.45 -1.80
N ASP A 255 22.95 16.03 -2.48
CA ASP A 255 22.52 16.53 -3.77
C ASP A 255 21.01 16.27 -3.98
N TYR A 256 20.48 16.78 -5.09
CA TYR A 256 19.08 16.57 -5.48
C TYR A 256 18.75 15.08 -5.71
N GLY A 257 19.72 14.29 -6.16
CA GLY A 257 19.57 12.84 -6.34
C GLY A 257 19.28 12.13 -5.01
N ALA A 258 19.88 12.58 -3.90
CA ALA A 258 19.59 12.06 -2.56
C ALA A 258 18.17 12.40 -2.08
N VAL A 259 17.63 13.57 -2.47
CA VAL A 259 16.22 13.91 -2.19
C VAL A 259 15.28 12.96 -2.94
N VAL A 260 15.63 12.67 -4.19
CA VAL A 260 14.90 11.75 -5.08
C VAL A 260 14.95 10.31 -4.56
N SER A 261 16.14 9.82 -4.20
CA SER A 261 16.31 8.43 -3.78
C SER A 261 15.68 8.14 -2.41
N ALA A 262 15.48 9.17 -1.57
CA ALA A 262 14.88 9.05 -0.24
C ALA A 262 13.45 8.50 -0.22
N TYR A 263 12.68 8.63 -1.31
CA TYR A 263 11.34 8.06 -1.44
C TYR A 263 11.31 6.82 -2.35
N HIS A 264 12.44 6.33 -2.84
CA HIS A 264 12.42 5.12 -3.65
C HIS A 264 12.20 3.88 -2.77
N VAL A 265 11.44 2.90 -3.27
CA VAL A 265 11.22 1.62 -2.58
C VAL A 265 12.53 0.82 -2.52
N ARG A 266 12.85 0.20 -1.38
CA ARG A 266 14.00 -0.72 -1.23
C ARG A 266 13.60 -2.19 -1.17
N SER A 267 14.52 -3.04 -1.59
CA SER A 267 14.35 -4.50 -1.63
C SER A 267 14.16 -5.10 -0.25
N VAL A 268 14.78 -4.53 0.79
CA VAL A 268 14.64 -4.95 2.19
C VAL A 268 13.20 -4.76 2.70
N ASP A 269 12.53 -3.69 2.30
CA ASP A 269 11.16 -3.38 2.73
C ASP A 269 10.17 -4.37 2.10
N VAL A 270 10.30 -4.60 0.79
CA VAL A 270 9.53 -5.62 0.06
C VAL A 270 9.83 -7.02 0.59
N PHE A 271 11.10 -7.33 0.89
CA PHE A 271 11.51 -8.63 1.41
C PHE A 271 10.86 -8.91 2.76
N ARG A 272 10.85 -7.95 3.68
CA ARG A 272 10.19 -8.07 4.99
C ARG A 272 8.69 -8.32 4.85
N LEU A 273 8.02 -7.57 3.97
CA LEU A 273 6.59 -7.78 3.71
C LEU A 273 6.29 -9.19 3.17
N LYS A 274 7.17 -9.76 2.32
CA LYS A 274 7.03 -11.15 1.85
C LYS A 274 7.10 -12.21 2.96
N GLN A 275 7.61 -11.86 4.15
CA GLN A 275 7.72 -12.78 5.29
C GLN A 275 6.46 -12.85 6.14
N LEU A 276 5.39 -12.15 5.76
CA LEU A 276 4.12 -12.23 6.48
C LEU A 276 3.47 -13.59 6.26
N LYS A 277 2.98 -14.18 7.35
CA LYS A 277 2.17 -15.40 7.34
C LYS A 277 0.69 -15.09 7.60
N PRO A 278 -0.22 -15.90 7.05
CA PRO A 278 -1.59 -15.97 7.52
C PRO A 278 -1.66 -16.26 9.03
N ARG A 279 -2.62 -15.66 9.73
CA ARG A 279 -2.96 -16.08 11.10
C ARG A 279 -3.62 -17.46 11.10
N ASN A 280 -4.47 -17.69 10.11
CA ASN A 280 -5.17 -18.93 9.88
C ASN A 280 -4.91 -19.42 8.44
N PRO A 281 -4.85 -20.74 8.17
CA PRO A 281 -4.57 -21.27 6.84
C PRO A 281 -5.50 -20.76 5.73
N ASN A 282 -6.73 -20.37 6.08
CA ASN A 282 -7.77 -19.95 5.13
C ASN A 282 -7.93 -18.42 5.03
N GLU A 283 -7.08 -17.65 5.71
CA GLU A 283 -7.13 -16.18 5.69
C GLU A 283 -5.93 -15.62 4.93
N PRO A 284 -6.05 -14.44 4.30
CA PRO A 284 -4.88 -13.77 3.77
C PRO A 284 -3.96 -13.30 4.90
N PRO A 285 -2.63 -13.24 4.67
CA PRO A 285 -1.69 -12.60 5.59
C PRO A 285 -2.11 -11.19 6.01
N ILE A 286 -2.72 -10.41 5.13
CA ILE A 286 -3.14 -9.03 5.39
C ILE A 286 -4.50 -8.75 4.77
N ASP A 287 -5.27 -7.83 5.37
CA ASP A 287 -6.57 -7.42 4.82
C ASP A 287 -6.39 -6.35 3.74
N ILE A 288 -5.57 -5.34 4.03
CA ILE A 288 -5.39 -4.15 3.18
C ILE A 288 -3.90 -3.95 2.95
N MET A 289 -3.49 -3.87 1.69
CA MET A 289 -2.18 -3.37 1.27
C MET A 289 -2.33 -1.95 0.73
N VAL A 290 -1.49 -1.03 1.19
CA VAL A 290 -1.44 0.36 0.72
C VAL A 290 -0.07 0.62 0.11
N THR A 291 -0.05 1.05 -1.16
CA THR A 291 1.15 1.52 -1.86
C THR A 291 0.89 2.86 -2.50
N HIS A 292 1.94 3.60 -2.85
CA HIS A 292 1.75 4.80 -3.66
C HIS A 292 1.65 4.44 -5.14
N ASP A 293 2.70 3.81 -5.68
CA ASP A 293 2.70 3.31 -7.05
C ASP A 293 1.88 2.03 -7.24
N TRP A 294 1.54 1.74 -8.49
CA TRP A 294 0.74 0.57 -8.86
C TRP A 294 1.62 -0.67 -8.96
N PRO A 295 1.08 -1.88 -8.72
CA PRO A 295 1.73 -3.11 -9.15
C PRO A 295 1.91 -3.14 -10.67
N ALA A 296 3.12 -3.43 -11.13
CA ALA A 296 3.37 -3.52 -12.57
C ALA A 296 2.53 -4.64 -13.20
N GLY A 297 1.84 -4.35 -14.30
CA GLY A 297 0.91 -5.26 -14.98
C GLY A 297 -0.51 -5.32 -14.37
N ILE A 298 -0.83 -4.53 -13.35
CA ILE A 298 -2.18 -4.54 -12.74
C ILE A 298 -3.29 -4.18 -13.74
N THR A 299 -2.93 -3.44 -14.78
CA THR A 299 -3.85 -3.05 -15.86
C THR A 299 -4.45 -4.22 -16.61
N ASP A 300 -3.76 -5.36 -16.66
CA ASP A 300 -4.22 -6.57 -17.34
C ASP A 300 -5.47 -7.19 -16.65
N TYR A 301 -5.78 -6.74 -15.43
CA TYR A 301 -6.87 -7.21 -14.60
C TYR A 301 -8.05 -6.22 -14.51
N GLY A 302 -8.04 -5.15 -15.30
CA GLY A 302 -9.07 -4.09 -15.29
C GLY A 302 -9.46 -3.60 -16.70
N ASP A 303 -10.22 -2.51 -16.76
CA ASP A 303 -10.69 -1.95 -18.04
C ASP A 303 -9.64 -1.02 -18.67
N VAL A 304 -8.68 -1.61 -19.37
CA VAL A 304 -7.62 -0.87 -20.09
C VAL A 304 -8.20 0.06 -21.16
N LYS A 305 -9.35 -0.29 -21.78
CA LYS A 305 -9.97 0.55 -22.80
C LYS A 305 -10.48 1.85 -22.19
N GLN A 306 -11.10 1.77 -21.01
CA GLN A 306 -11.52 2.97 -20.27
C GLN A 306 -10.30 3.78 -19.81
N LEU A 307 -9.26 3.12 -19.29
CA LEU A 307 -8.03 3.78 -18.87
C LEU A 307 -7.40 4.58 -20.01
N LEU A 308 -7.25 3.97 -21.20
CA LEU A 308 -6.65 4.62 -22.37
C LEU A 308 -7.53 5.71 -22.97
N ARG A 309 -8.85 5.69 -22.75
CA ARG A 309 -9.71 6.84 -23.09
C ARG A 309 -9.43 8.05 -22.19
N LEU A 310 -9.17 7.81 -20.91
CA LEU A 310 -8.87 8.86 -19.94
C LEU A 310 -7.41 9.34 -20.06
N LYS A 311 -6.48 8.42 -20.33
CA LYS A 311 -5.04 8.66 -20.42
C LYS A 311 -4.44 7.96 -21.65
N PRO A 312 -4.63 8.52 -22.86
CA PRO A 312 -4.13 7.89 -24.09
C PRO A 312 -2.61 7.67 -24.13
N TYR A 313 -1.86 8.55 -23.46
CA TYR A 313 -0.39 8.48 -23.40
C TYR A 313 0.14 7.24 -22.66
N PHE A 314 -0.68 6.56 -21.85
CA PHE A 314 -0.30 5.28 -21.23
C PHE A 314 -0.16 4.14 -22.23
N GLU A 315 -0.65 4.28 -23.47
CA GLU A 315 -0.63 3.18 -24.44
C GLU A 315 0.78 2.65 -24.71
N GLU A 316 1.77 3.53 -24.86
CA GLU A 316 3.15 3.10 -25.05
C GLU A 316 3.77 2.46 -23.80
N ASP A 317 3.50 3.04 -22.63
CA ASP A 317 4.07 2.57 -21.37
C ASP A 317 3.49 1.20 -20.98
N LEU A 318 2.21 0.97 -21.27
CA LEU A 318 1.58 -0.34 -21.13
C LEU A 318 2.21 -1.38 -22.05
N LYS A 319 2.45 -1.04 -23.33
CA LYS A 319 3.12 -1.95 -24.27
C LYS A 319 4.54 -2.31 -23.83
N LYS A 320 5.24 -1.41 -23.16
CA LYS A 320 6.59 -1.61 -22.62
C LYS A 320 6.61 -2.22 -21.21
N ASN A 321 5.44 -2.46 -20.60
CA ASN A 321 5.29 -2.82 -19.19
C ASN A 321 6.09 -1.91 -18.24
N ALA A 322 6.06 -0.60 -18.53
CA ALA A 322 6.81 0.43 -17.83
C ALA A 322 5.99 1.13 -16.73
N ILE A 323 4.72 0.75 -16.55
CA ILE A 323 3.84 1.31 -15.53
C ILE A 323 3.96 0.49 -14.25
N GLY A 324 4.24 1.17 -13.14
CA GLY A 324 4.20 0.61 -11.80
C GLY A 324 5.47 -0.12 -11.38
N ASN A 325 5.35 -0.83 -10.27
CA ASN A 325 6.43 -1.42 -9.52
C ASN A 325 6.47 -2.94 -9.71
N PRO A 326 7.52 -3.49 -10.35
CA PRO A 326 7.61 -4.92 -10.62
C PRO A 326 7.73 -5.77 -9.35
N ALA A 327 8.29 -5.21 -8.27
CA ALA A 327 8.43 -5.93 -7.01
C ALA A 327 7.09 -6.11 -6.29
N THR A 328 6.18 -5.14 -6.41
CA THR A 328 4.88 -5.18 -5.74
C THR A 328 3.87 -6.13 -6.39
N MET A 329 3.95 -6.41 -7.70
CA MET A 329 3.10 -7.44 -8.31
C MET A 329 3.42 -8.84 -7.76
N THR A 330 4.71 -9.12 -7.56
CA THR A 330 5.13 -10.34 -6.86
C THR A 330 4.58 -10.35 -5.43
N LEU A 331 4.65 -9.20 -4.73
CA LEU A 331 4.13 -9.07 -3.38
C LEU A 331 2.61 -9.31 -3.31
N LEU A 332 1.84 -8.80 -4.27
CA LEU A 332 0.39 -9.01 -4.40
C LEU A 332 0.03 -10.49 -4.47
N HIS A 333 0.77 -11.28 -5.25
CA HIS A 333 0.53 -12.72 -5.34
C HIS A 333 0.99 -13.53 -4.12
N VAL A 334 1.97 -13.01 -3.36
CA VAL A 334 2.39 -13.62 -2.09
C VAL A 334 1.38 -13.33 -0.99
N LEU A 335 0.95 -12.08 -0.85
CA LEU A 335 0.11 -11.61 0.26
C LEU A 335 -1.38 -11.74 0.01
N LYS A 336 -1.83 -11.76 -1.24
CA LYS A 336 -3.24 -11.95 -1.64
C LYS A 336 -4.23 -11.13 -0.78
N PRO A 337 -4.00 -9.82 -0.56
CA PRO A 337 -4.84 -9.04 0.33
C PRO A 337 -6.27 -8.94 -0.20
N ARG A 338 -7.23 -8.66 0.68
CA ARG A 338 -8.62 -8.39 0.26
C ARG A 338 -8.69 -7.12 -0.58
N TYR A 339 -7.93 -6.09 -0.20
CA TYR A 339 -7.80 -4.83 -0.92
C TYR A 339 -6.33 -4.47 -1.17
N TRP A 340 -6.06 -3.98 -2.38
CA TRP A 340 -4.82 -3.28 -2.70
C TRP A 340 -5.18 -1.84 -3.10
N LEU A 341 -4.77 -0.88 -2.29
CA LEU A 341 -5.08 0.54 -2.45
C LEU A 341 -3.82 1.27 -2.97
N ALA A 342 -3.97 2.04 -4.04
CA ALA A 342 -2.87 2.77 -4.66
C ALA A 342 -3.27 4.18 -5.12
N ALA A 343 -2.30 4.97 -5.62
CA ALA A 343 -2.52 6.29 -6.19
C ALA A 343 -1.51 6.57 -7.33
N HIS A 344 -0.79 7.69 -7.27
CA HIS A 344 0.27 8.15 -8.18
C HIS A 344 -0.16 8.49 -9.62
N MET A 345 -0.89 7.59 -10.28
CA MET A 345 -1.24 7.74 -11.71
C MET A 345 -2.36 8.77 -11.96
N HIS A 346 -2.88 9.42 -10.93
CA HIS A 346 -3.94 10.45 -11.00
C HIS A 346 -5.14 10.02 -11.85
N CYS A 347 -5.69 8.83 -11.54
CA CYS A 347 -6.93 8.34 -12.10
C CYS A 347 -7.56 7.26 -11.22
N LEU A 348 -8.89 7.18 -11.30
CA LEU A 348 -9.63 6.01 -10.82
C LEU A 348 -9.32 4.82 -11.72
N PHE A 349 -8.86 3.73 -11.13
CA PHE A 349 -8.73 2.45 -11.82
C PHE A 349 -9.04 1.32 -10.85
N ALA A 350 -9.88 0.39 -11.29
CA ALA A 350 -10.27 -0.76 -10.51
C ALA A 350 -9.93 -2.05 -11.28
N ALA A 351 -9.38 -3.02 -10.56
CA ALA A 351 -9.01 -4.31 -11.12
C ALA A 351 -9.29 -5.44 -10.11
N LEU A 352 -9.49 -6.66 -10.63
CA LEU A 352 -9.70 -7.86 -9.82
C LEU A 352 -8.63 -8.89 -10.14
N VAL A 353 -7.76 -9.17 -9.18
CA VAL A 353 -6.68 -10.15 -9.37
C VAL A 353 -7.09 -11.49 -8.75
N PRO A 354 -7.34 -12.53 -9.57
CA PRO A 354 -7.69 -13.85 -9.07
C PRO A 354 -6.48 -14.56 -8.47
N HIS A 355 -6.72 -15.38 -7.44
CA HIS A 355 -5.69 -16.14 -6.74
C HIS A 355 -6.01 -17.64 -6.77
N PRO A 356 -5.81 -18.30 -7.92
CA PRO A 356 -6.14 -19.71 -8.07
C PRO A 356 -5.25 -20.57 -7.18
N ASN A 357 -5.88 -21.49 -6.45
CA ASN A 357 -5.19 -22.43 -5.60
C ASN A 357 -4.79 -23.67 -6.42
N LYS A 358 -3.49 -23.78 -6.72
CA LYS A 358 -2.94 -24.86 -7.55
C LYS A 358 -3.15 -26.25 -6.95
N ASN A 359 -3.29 -26.35 -5.63
CA ASN A 359 -3.40 -27.61 -4.92
C ASN A 359 -4.84 -28.01 -4.60
N ASP A 360 -5.77 -27.07 -4.69
CA ASP A 360 -7.18 -27.29 -4.38
C ASP A 360 -8.06 -26.32 -5.17
N ARG A 361 -8.53 -26.77 -6.34
CA ARG A 361 -9.37 -25.96 -7.25
C ARG A 361 -10.76 -25.68 -6.70
N GLU A 362 -11.17 -26.35 -5.62
CA GLU A 362 -12.45 -26.09 -4.95
C GLU A 362 -12.30 -25.00 -3.88
N ASN A 363 -11.08 -24.66 -3.45
CA ASN A 363 -10.76 -23.64 -2.46
C ASN A 363 -9.79 -22.58 -3.00
N ASP A 364 -10.23 -21.84 -4.02
CA ASP A 364 -9.55 -20.63 -4.48
C ASP A 364 -9.60 -19.53 -3.40
N PHE A 365 -8.55 -18.71 -3.33
CA PHE A 365 -8.58 -17.52 -2.46
C PHE A 365 -9.46 -16.45 -3.09
N GLU A 366 -10.13 -15.66 -2.25
CA GLU A 366 -10.87 -14.47 -2.69
C GLU A 366 -9.96 -13.55 -3.53
N PRO A 367 -10.45 -13.00 -4.65
CA PRO A 367 -9.65 -12.14 -5.50
C PRO A 367 -9.28 -10.84 -4.78
N THR A 368 -8.06 -10.35 -5.01
CA THR A 368 -7.66 -9.02 -4.52
C THR A 368 -8.39 -7.94 -5.31
N ARG A 369 -9.04 -7.03 -4.59
CA ARG A 369 -9.68 -5.84 -5.16
C ARG A 369 -8.66 -4.71 -5.21
N PHE A 370 -8.15 -4.41 -6.39
CA PHE A 370 -7.27 -3.26 -6.61
C PHE A 370 -8.11 -2.01 -6.85
N LEU A 371 -7.73 -0.91 -6.18
CA LEU A 371 -8.31 0.41 -6.37
C LEU A 371 -7.21 1.48 -6.36
N SER A 372 -7.11 2.24 -7.43
CA SER A 372 -6.37 3.50 -7.49
C SER A 372 -7.33 4.67 -7.49
N LEU A 373 -6.95 5.78 -6.85
CA LEU A 373 -7.71 7.02 -6.80
C LEU A 373 -6.90 8.21 -7.32
N ASP A 374 -7.62 9.26 -7.71
CA ASP A 374 -7.06 10.52 -8.19
C ASP A 374 -6.70 11.47 -7.02
N LYS A 375 -6.33 12.71 -7.33
CA LYS A 375 -6.04 13.78 -6.36
C LYS A 375 -7.23 14.74 -6.15
N PRO A 376 -7.30 15.50 -5.03
CA PRO A 376 -8.45 16.32 -4.64
C PRO A 376 -8.64 17.58 -5.51
N LEU A 377 -9.04 17.35 -6.77
CA LEU A 377 -9.41 18.36 -7.73
C LEU A 377 -10.89 18.24 -8.10
N PRO A 378 -11.52 19.34 -8.56
CA PRO A 378 -12.91 19.32 -8.99
C PRO A 378 -13.19 18.22 -10.02
N ARG A 379 -14.31 17.51 -9.83
CA ARG A 379 -14.78 16.41 -10.71
C ARG A 379 -13.81 15.22 -10.84
N ARG A 380 -12.89 15.05 -9.90
CA ARG A 380 -12.00 13.87 -9.83
C ARG A 380 -12.44 12.90 -8.75
N HIS A 381 -12.18 11.61 -8.99
CA HIS A 381 -12.47 10.53 -8.05
C HIS A 381 -11.28 10.31 -7.12
N PHE A 382 -11.15 11.16 -6.11
CA PHE A 382 -10.01 11.12 -5.18
C PHE A 382 -10.30 10.43 -3.85
N LEU A 383 -11.57 10.16 -3.54
CA LEU A 383 -11.99 9.56 -2.28
C LEU A 383 -13.03 8.46 -2.49
N GLN A 384 -12.88 7.36 -1.76
CA GLN A 384 -13.79 6.21 -1.76
C GLN A 384 -14.09 5.76 -0.32
N ALA A 385 -15.35 5.49 -0.02
CA ALA A 385 -15.76 4.86 1.24
C ALA A 385 -15.76 3.33 1.09
N LEU A 386 -15.18 2.63 2.06
CA LEU A 386 -15.19 1.17 2.21
C LEU A 386 -15.84 0.79 3.54
N GLU A 387 -16.59 -0.31 3.52
CA GLU A 387 -17.27 -0.85 4.70
C GLU A 387 -16.73 -2.25 5.02
N PHE A 388 -16.45 -2.51 6.30
CA PHE A 388 -15.96 -3.79 6.79
C PHE A 388 -16.79 -4.27 7.98
N ASP A 389 -17.22 -5.53 7.93
CA ASP A 389 -17.78 -6.21 9.10
C ASP A 389 -16.62 -6.69 9.99
N VAL A 390 -16.61 -6.22 11.23
CA VAL A 390 -15.62 -6.58 12.25
C VAL A 390 -16.33 -7.02 13.52
N ASP A 391 -15.62 -7.65 14.45
CA ASP A 391 -16.22 -8.06 15.73
C ASP A 391 -16.64 -6.84 16.55
N GLN A 392 -17.77 -6.93 17.27
CA GLN A 392 -18.30 -5.80 18.03
C GLN A 392 -17.32 -5.26 19.10
N ASN A 393 -16.50 -6.12 19.70
CA ASN A 393 -15.60 -5.78 20.81
C ASN A 393 -14.19 -5.34 20.38
N VAL A 394 -13.90 -5.23 19.08
CA VAL A 394 -12.57 -4.79 18.62
C VAL A 394 -12.34 -3.31 18.89
N SER A 395 -11.16 -3.00 19.41
CA SER A 395 -10.68 -1.64 19.64
C SER A 395 -10.59 -0.86 18.32
N LEU A 396 -10.95 0.43 18.37
CA LEU A 396 -10.75 1.40 17.29
C LEU A 396 -9.44 2.19 17.45
N ASN A 397 -8.49 1.65 18.21
CA ASN A 397 -7.15 2.21 18.31
C ASN A 397 -6.21 1.53 17.33
N LEU A 398 -5.17 2.26 16.93
CA LEU A 398 -4.07 1.71 16.17
C LEU A 398 -3.20 0.85 17.08
N SER A 399 -2.82 -0.35 16.64
CA SER A 399 -1.87 -1.21 17.35
C SER A 399 -0.82 -1.78 16.40
N TYR A 400 0.39 -2.02 16.89
CA TYR A 400 1.42 -2.72 16.13
C TYR A 400 0.99 -4.16 15.80
N ASP A 401 1.49 -4.70 14.69
CA ASP A 401 1.30 -6.11 14.35
C ASP A 401 2.44 -6.99 14.92
N PRO A 402 2.14 -7.97 15.79
CA PRO A 402 3.16 -8.80 16.43
C PRO A 402 4.03 -9.58 15.42
N THR A 403 3.44 -10.05 14.31
CA THR A 403 4.19 -10.75 13.26
C THR A 403 5.17 -9.80 12.58
N TRP A 404 4.75 -8.57 12.28
CA TRP A 404 5.63 -7.55 11.72
C TRP A 404 6.78 -7.19 12.65
N LEU A 405 6.50 -7.01 13.94
CA LEU A 405 7.54 -6.76 14.96
C LEU A 405 8.55 -7.91 15.03
N ALA A 406 8.09 -9.16 14.96
CA ALA A 406 8.97 -10.33 14.93
C ALA A 406 9.82 -10.37 13.66
N ILE A 407 9.26 -10.03 12.50
CA ILE A 407 10.00 -9.92 11.22
C ILE A 407 11.07 -8.84 11.32
N LEU A 408 10.75 -7.66 11.88
CA LEU A 408 11.73 -6.58 12.06
C LEU A 408 12.91 -7.03 12.93
N ARG A 409 12.65 -7.74 14.03
CA ARG A 409 13.70 -8.30 14.89
C ARG A 409 14.54 -9.35 14.16
N ALA A 410 13.90 -10.31 13.51
CA ALA A 410 14.57 -11.40 12.79
C ALA A 410 15.41 -10.88 11.61
N THR A 411 15.00 -9.77 10.99
CA THR A 411 15.66 -9.14 9.85
C THR A 411 16.48 -7.90 10.23
N ASN A 412 16.79 -7.69 11.51
CA ASN A 412 17.54 -6.52 11.99
C ASN A 412 18.94 -6.42 11.35
N ALA A 413 19.57 -7.56 11.07
CA ALA A 413 20.88 -7.62 10.41
C ALA A 413 20.84 -7.09 8.95
N LEU A 414 19.67 -7.03 8.32
CA LEU A 414 19.49 -6.56 6.94
C LEU A 414 19.31 -5.03 6.85
N THR A 415 19.17 -4.33 7.98
CA THR A 415 19.11 -2.86 8.00
C THR A 415 20.48 -2.27 7.66
N SER A 416 20.57 -1.48 6.60
CA SER A 416 21.80 -0.84 6.13
C SER A 416 21.56 0.59 5.66
N VAL A 417 22.61 1.42 5.82
CA VAL A 417 22.73 2.81 5.34
C VAL A 417 23.75 2.93 4.19
N ASP A 418 24.07 1.83 3.52
CA ASP A 418 25.07 1.81 2.44
C ASP A 418 24.44 2.07 1.07
N LYS A 419 25.17 2.78 0.21
CA LYS A 419 24.79 2.99 -1.21
C LYS A 419 25.04 1.78 -2.10
N ASN A 420 25.76 0.78 -1.60
CA ASN A 420 26.11 -0.40 -2.39
C ASN A 420 24.89 -1.32 -2.57
N ASN A 421 24.90 -2.09 -3.65
CA ASN A 421 23.87 -3.10 -3.86
C ASN A 421 23.97 -4.20 -2.80
N ILE A 422 22.88 -4.40 -2.06
CA ILE A 422 22.64 -5.41 -1.06
C ILE A 422 21.53 -6.31 -1.61
N TYR A 423 21.86 -7.59 -1.79
CA TYR A 423 20.91 -8.58 -2.25
C TYR A 423 20.29 -9.31 -1.07
N MET A 424 18.98 -9.44 -1.08
CA MET A 424 18.24 -10.12 -0.02
C MET A 424 18.50 -11.63 -0.07
N PRO A 425 18.57 -12.31 1.10
CA PRO A 425 18.73 -13.76 1.17
C PRO A 425 17.70 -14.49 0.31
N SER A 426 18.14 -15.55 -0.37
CA SER A 426 17.29 -16.38 -1.22
C SER A 426 17.50 -17.86 -0.92
N GLN A 427 16.57 -18.71 -1.35
CA GLN A 427 16.69 -20.16 -1.20
C GLN A 427 17.94 -20.73 -1.90
N HIS A 428 18.54 -19.99 -2.83
CA HIS A 428 19.75 -20.38 -3.55
C HIS A 428 21.04 -19.95 -2.84
N THR A 429 20.96 -19.10 -1.81
CA THR A 429 22.11 -18.69 -1.01
C THR A 429 22.45 -19.81 -0.03
N CYS A 430 23.61 -20.46 -0.17
CA CYS A 430 23.98 -21.55 0.74
C CYS A 430 24.37 -20.98 2.13
N ASN A 431 23.94 -21.67 3.19
CA ASN A 431 24.32 -21.42 4.59
C ASN A 431 23.74 -20.16 5.29
N GLU A 432 22.86 -19.39 4.65
CA GLU A 432 22.18 -18.24 5.29
C GLU A 432 20.67 -18.47 5.46
N ARG A 433 20.09 -17.95 6.54
CA ARG A 433 18.63 -17.95 6.73
C ARG A 433 18.00 -17.05 5.66
N TRP A 434 17.08 -17.61 4.87
CA TRP A 434 16.36 -16.88 3.83
C TRP A 434 14.86 -16.76 4.12
N ASP A 435 14.33 -17.66 4.95
CA ASP A 435 12.95 -17.63 5.42
C ASP A 435 12.90 -17.01 6.83
N PHE A 436 12.40 -15.78 6.90
CA PHE A 436 12.25 -15.03 8.14
C PHE A 436 10.79 -14.95 8.59
N ARG A 437 9.93 -15.82 8.06
CA ARG A 437 8.59 -15.96 8.60
C ARG A 437 8.70 -16.38 10.07
N PRO A 438 8.15 -15.61 11.02
CA PRO A 438 8.39 -15.83 12.45
C PRO A 438 8.07 -17.25 12.91
N THR A 439 8.88 -17.76 13.84
CA THR A 439 8.56 -18.94 14.64
C THR A 439 7.68 -18.56 15.84
N GLU A 440 7.01 -19.53 16.47
CA GLU A 440 6.25 -19.30 17.70
C GLU A 440 7.12 -18.69 18.81
N GLU A 441 8.38 -19.13 18.93
CA GLU A 441 9.32 -18.55 19.90
C GLU A 441 9.63 -17.07 19.62
N GLU A 442 9.75 -16.68 18.34
CA GLU A 442 9.98 -15.29 17.94
C GLU A 442 8.76 -14.41 18.23
N LEU A 443 7.55 -14.96 18.05
CA LEU A 443 6.29 -14.28 18.40
C LEU A 443 6.11 -14.13 19.91
N THR A 444 6.35 -15.20 20.70
CA THR A 444 6.27 -15.16 22.17
C THR A 444 7.22 -14.11 22.75
N LYS A 445 8.46 -14.02 22.24
CA LYS A 445 9.40 -12.98 22.67
C LYS A 445 8.89 -11.57 22.40
N VAL A 446 8.16 -11.36 21.31
CA VAL A 446 7.54 -10.06 21.00
C VAL A 446 6.38 -9.77 21.96
N ASP A 447 5.57 -10.78 22.26
CA ASP A 447 4.50 -10.69 23.24
C ASP A 447 5.01 -10.32 24.65
N GLU A 448 6.11 -10.95 25.09
CA GLU A 448 6.79 -10.63 26.35
C GLU A 448 7.30 -9.18 26.40
N ILE A 449 7.85 -8.65 25.30
CA ILE A 449 8.36 -7.26 25.22
C ILE A 449 7.21 -6.24 25.35
N TYR A 450 6.04 -6.55 24.80
CA TYR A 450 4.89 -5.65 24.78
C TYR A 450 3.87 -5.94 25.89
N GLY A 451 4.02 -7.03 26.64
CA GLY A 451 3.12 -7.42 27.71
C GLY A 451 1.68 -7.66 27.24
N GLY A 452 1.51 -8.11 26.00
CA GLY A 452 0.21 -8.28 25.35
C GLY A 452 -0.48 -6.98 24.91
N ASP A 453 0.08 -5.79 25.21
CA ASP A 453 -0.45 -4.50 24.76
C ASP A 453 0.38 -3.95 23.59
N PHE A 454 -0.18 -4.11 22.39
CA PHE A 454 0.42 -3.63 21.15
C PHE A 454 -0.08 -2.23 20.75
N THR A 455 -0.86 -1.55 21.58
CA THR A 455 -1.40 -0.22 21.25
C THR A 455 -0.27 0.74 20.88
N VAL A 456 -0.40 1.45 19.75
CA VAL A 456 0.56 2.47 19.34
C VAL A 456 0.47 3.63 20.34
N PRO A 457 1.55 3.99 21.04
CA PRO A 457 1.52 5.05 22.04
C PRO A 457 1.30 6.41 21.37
N MET A 458 0.46 7.27 21.96
CA MET A 458 0.25 8.65 21.51
C MET A 458 1.38 9.56 22.00
N ASN A 459 2.57 9.44 21.41
CA ASN A 459 3.81 10.11 21.84
C ASN A 459 4.35 11.13 20.81
N PHE A 460 3.48 11.74 20.01
CA PHE A 460 3.84 12.80 19.07
C PHE A 460 4.61 13.94 19.77
N LYS A 461 5.73 14.36 19.19
CA LYS A 461 6.50 15.54 19.59
C LYS A 461 6.96 16.30 18.35
N MET A 462 6.80 17.62 18.38
CA MET A 462 7.31 18.51 17.33
C MET A 462 8.85 18.52 17.34
N THR A 463 9.47 17.91 16.33
CA THR A 463 10.94 17.86 16.16
C THR A 463 11.48 19.12 15.50
N ALA A 464 10.80 19.67 14.50
CA ALA A 464 11.14 20.97 13.91
C ALA A 464 10.22 22.09 14.45
N ARG A 465 10.67 23.35 14.34
CA ARG A 465 9.85 24.52 14.69
C ARG A 465 8.58 24.57 13.82
N PRO A 466 7.38 24.76 14.38
CA PRO A 466 6.18 24.94 13.58
C PRO A 466 6.23 26.26 12.79
N HIS A 467 5.63 26.28 11.60
CA HIS A 467 5.49 27.52 10.82
C HIS A 467 4.75 28.62 11.60
N ARG A 468 5.25 29.86 11.56
CA ARG A 468 4.57 31.06 12.06
C ARG A 468 4.24 32.02 10.93
N VAL A 469 3.08 32.69 11.02
CA VAL A 469 2.55 33.60 9.98
C VAL A 469 3.51 34.76 9.64
N ASP A 470 4.29 35.23 10.62
CA ASP A 470 5.23 36.35 10.46
C ASP A 470 6.63 35.93 9.98
N GLU A 471 6.87 34.64 9.75
CA GLU A 471 8.17 34.16 9.25
C GLU A 471 8.28 34.38 7.74
N THR A 472 9.08 35.38 7.36
CA THR A 472 9.71 35.39 6.04
C THR A 472 10.58 34.15 5.87
N ASN A 473 10.81 33.72 4.63
CA ASN A 473 11.57 32.52 4.21
C ASN A 473 13.03 32.50 4.74
N ASP A 474 13.22 32.49 6.06
CA ASP A 474 14.51 32.55 6.74
C ASP A 474 15.10 31.13 6.77
N SER A 475 15.71 30.86 5.63
CA SER A 475 16.30 29.63 5.11
C SER A 475 17.48 29.06 5.92
N SER A 476 17.47 29.13 7.25
CA SER A 476 18.60 28.67 8.06
C SER A 476 18.53 27.16 8.38
N GLN A 477 19.21 26.41 7.50
CA GLN A 477 19.60 24.99 7.55
C GLN A 477 18.53 23.92 7.32
N GLU A 478 18.82 23.05 6.34
CA GLU A 478 18.22 21.73 6.15
C GLU A 478 18.73 20.80 7.26
N LEU A 479 18.12 20.92 8.44
CA LEU A 479 18.50 20.15 9.60
C LEU A 479 17.79 18.79 9.61
N TYR A 480 18.52 17.77 10.03
CA TYR A 480 17.96 16.46 10.34
C TYR A 480 17.76 16.31 11.84
N TYR A 481 16.60 15.80 12.24
CA TYR A 481 16.24 15.64 13.65
C TYR A 481 16.06 14.16 13.98
N ARG A 482 16.62 13.70 15.09
CA ARG A 482 16.23 12.39 15.64
C ARG A 482 14.84 12.47 16.24
N ASN A 483 13.91 11.68 15.71
CA ASN A 483 12.57 11.58 16.28
C ASN A 483 12.57 10.65 17.51
N PRO A 484 12.07 11.12 18.67
CA PRO A 484 12.00 10.29 19.87
C PRO A 484 11.13 9.04 19.67
N GLN A 485 10.12 9.09 18.80
CA GLN A 485 9.25 7.94 18.55
C GLN A 485 10.02 6.76 17.94
N SER A 486 10.87 7.01 16.93
CA SER A 486 11.68 5.96 16.33
C SER A 486 12.74 5.42 17.27
N THR A 487 13.36 6.29 18.06
CA THR A 487 14.36 5.89 19.05
C THR A 487 13.74 5.03 20.17
N GLU A 488 12.60 5.45 20.72
CA GLU A 488 11.84 4.68 21.73
C GLU A 488 11.37 3.33 21.16
N PHE A 489 10.86 3.31 19.92
CA PHE A 489 10.42 2.09 19.24
C PHE A 489 11.57 1.09 19.05
N CYS A 490 12.71 1.55 18.52
CA CYS A 490 13.88 0.69 18.28
C CYS A 490 14.47 0.15 19.58
N ALA A 491 14.56 1.01 20.60
CA ALA A 491 15.04 0.62 21.93
C ALA A 491 14.13 -0.43 22.58
N LYS A 492 12.80 -0.23 22.54
CA LYS A 492 11.84 -1.20 23.09
C LYS A 492 11.91 -2.54 22.36
N LEU A 493 11.98 -2.53 21.03
CA LEU A 493 12.01 -3.76 20.23
C LEU A 493 13.38 -4.46 20.22
N GLY A 494 14.45 -3.75 20.58
CA GLY A 494 15.83 -4.25 20.56
C GLY A 494 16.39 -4.38 19.15
N ILE A 495 16.10 -3.43 18.26
CA ILE A 495 16.63 -3.36 16.89
C ILE A 495 17.51 -2.13 16.69
N LYS A 496 18.31 -2.11 15.62
CA LYS A 496 19.12 -0.95 15.24
C LYS A 496 18.21 0.22 14.86
N ASP A 497 18.54 1.42 15.34
CA ASP A 497 17.88 2.67 14.93
C ASP A 497 18.55 3.20 13.65
N LEU A 498 17.82 3.18 12.53
CA LEU A 498 18.30 3.69 11.24
C LEU A 498 18.73 5.16 11.33
N ASN A 499 17.99 6.00 12.06
CA ASN A 499 18.29 7.42 12.21
C ASN A 499 19.57 7.61 13.03
N GLU A 500 19.80 6.75 14.03
CA GLU A 500 21.05 6.75 14.78
C GLU A 500 22.24 6.40 13.88
N MET A 501 22.09 5.37 13.04
CA MET A 501 23.10 5.00 12.06
C MET A 501 23.38 6.18 11.11
N LEU A 502 22.36 6.85 10.59
CA LEU A 502 22.50 8.01 9.70
C LEU A 502 23.14 9.22 10.39
N CYS A 503 22.79 9.49 11.66
CA CYS A 503 23.42 10.54 12.47
C CYS A 503 24.90 10.26 12.71
N SER A 504 25.28 8.99 12.87
CA SER A 504 26.69 8.62 13.08
C SER A 504 27.57 8.86 11.85
N LEU A 505 26.99 8.93 10.64
CA LEU A 505 27.73 9.19 9.40
C LEU A 505 28.21 10.63 9.29
N SER A 506 27.48 11.60 9.86
CA SER A 506 27.98 12.96 10.03
C SER A 506 27.17 13.71 11.08
N MET A 507 27.87 14.33 12.01
CA MET A 507 27.25 15.17 13.05
C MET A 507 26.89 16.57 12.54
N ASP A 508 27.43 16.95 11.38
CA ASP A 508 27.15 18.23 10.74
C ASP A 508 25.74 18.19 10.13
N GLY A 509 24.90 19.16 10.53
CA GLY A 509 23.52 19.28 10.07
C GLY A 509 22.47 18.56 10.92
N LEU A 510 22.84 18.07 12.11
CA LEU A 510 21.87 17.64 13.11
C LEU A 510 21.25 18.84 13.81
N GLY A 511 19.92 18.93 13.79
CA GLY A 511 19.17 19.95 14.49
C GLY A 511 18.86 19.55 15.93
N ILE A 512 18.73 20.54 16.81
CA ILE A 512 18.22 20.32 18.17
C ILE A 512 16.69 20.26 18.08
N PRO A 513 16.05 19.13 18.47
CA PRO A 513 14.61 19.01 18.37
C PRO A 513 13.86 20.11 19.15
N TYR A 514 12.85 20.70 18.51
CA TYR A 514 12.08 21.82 19.02
C TYR A 514 11.45 21.56 20.39
N TYR A 515 10.95 20.35 20.64
CA TYR A 515 10.36 19.97 21.94
C TYR A 515 11.34 20.05 23.12
N ILE A 516 12.66 20.04 22.89
CA ILE A 516 13.68 20.21 23.93
C ILE A 516 13.83 21.69 24.31
N ASN A 517 13.75 22.58 23.33
CA ASN A 517 13.97 24.01 23.50
C ASN A 517 12.72 24.81 23.90
N LYS A 518 11.55 24.17 24.01
CA LYS A 518 10.29 24.82 24.45
C LYS A 518 10.38 25.58 25.78
N ASN A 519 11.39 25.28 26.61
CA ASN A 519 11.59 25.92 27.92
C ASN A 519 12.49 27.18 27.88
N ASN A 520 13.09 27.51 26.73
CA ASN A 520 13.89 28.73 26.56
C ASN A 520 13.28 29.56 25.43
N ASP A 521 12.33 30.43 25.77
CA ASP A 521 11.99 31.63 24.99
C ASP A 521 13.17 32.62 25.03
N SER A 522 14.32 32.18 24.56
CA SER A 522 15.54 32.97 24.45
C SER A 522 16.18 32.65 23.11
N GLU A 523 15.77 33.47 22.16
CA GLU A 523 16.40 33.82 20.90
C GLU A 523 17.94 33.87 21.01
N VAL A 524 18.66 32.75 20.84
CA VAL A 524 20.13 32.78 20.77
C VAL A 524 20.67 31.70 19.81
N VAL A 525 20.99 32.19 18.60
CA VAL A 525 22.18 31.89 17.78
C VAL A 525 22.24 30.53 17.07
N LEU A 526 21.92 30.58 15.78
CA LEU A 526 22.67 29.89 14.72
C LEU A 526 22.92 30.86 13.55
N LYS A 527 23.63 31.97 13.83
CA LYS A 527 24.30 32.77 12.78
C LYS A 527 25.71 32.23 12.61
N SER A 528 25.90 31.31 11.66
CA SER A 528 27.07 31.28 10.77
C SER A 528 27.11 30.00 9.95
N ARG A 529 26.95 30.15 8.63
CA ARG A 529 27.79 29.57 7.57
C ARG A 529 27.04 29.72 6.24
N THR A 530 27.37 30.79 5.53
CA THR A 530 26.99 31.02 4.14
C THR A 530 27.70 29.98 3.28
N LEU A 531 26.93 29.18 2.53
CA LEU A 531 27.44 28.35 1.43
C LEU A 531 26.81 28.85 0.13
N GLU A 532 27.66 28.97 -0.88
CA GLU A 532 27.42 29.65 -2.15
C GLU A 532 26.27 29.02 -2.95
N LYS A 533 25.49 29.88 -3.60
CA LYS A 533 24.45 29.50 -4.57
C LYS A 533 25.09 28.66 -5.69
N LYS A 534 24.61 27.43 -5.88
CA LYS A 534 24.85 26.67 -7.12
C LYS A 534 23.77 27.02 -8.15
N GLU A 535 24.24 27.24 -9.37
CA GLU A 535 23.46 27.63 -10.54
C GLU A 535 22.48 26.54 -11.00
N ASP A 536 21.41 27.03 -11.64
CA ASP A 536 20.27 26.27 -12.17
C ASP A 536 20.69 25.19 -13.17
N PHE A 537 20.16 23.98 -12.99
CA PHE A 537 20.23 22.90 -13.97
C PHE A 537 18.88 22.69 -14.66
N ASP A 538 18.93 22.65 -15.99
CA ASP A 538 17.82 22.43 -16.92
C ASP A 538 17.44 20.94 -16.96
N ASP A 539 16.33 20.56 -16.32
CA ASP A 539 15.78 19.20 -16.33
C ASP A 539 14.95 18.94 -17.59
N LYS A 540 15.54 18.19 -18.52
CA LYS A 540 14.81 17.47 -19.57
C LYS A 540 14.79 15.98 -19.29
N SER A 541 13.96 15.57 -18.34
CA SER A 541 13.21 14.31 -18.39
C SER A 541 12.25 14.26 -17.22
N ASP A 542 11.04 14.80 -17.41
CA ASP A 542 9.94 14.57 -16.48
C ASP A 542 8.67 14.22 -17.25
N PHE A 543 7.96 13.26 -16.69
CA PHE A 543 6.67 12.77 -17.13
C PHE A 543 5.71 13.93 -17.46
N ILE A 544 4.90 13.75 -18.50
CA ILE A 544 3.94 14.74 -18.96
C ILE A 544 2.86 14.92 -17.88
N ILE A 545 3.05 15.93 -17.03
CA ILE A 545 2.00 16.48 -16.18
C ILE A 545 1.01 17.21 -17.10
N ASP A 546 -0.23 16.74 -17.10
CA ASP A 546 -1.37 17.34 -17.79
C ASP A 546 -1.50 18.84 -17.42
N ARG A 547 -1.17 19.71 -18.38
CA ARG A 547 -1.28 21.17 -18.29
C ARG A 547 -2.43 21.61 -19.17
N ASN A 548 -3.63 21.69 -18.61
CA ASN A 548 -4.64 22.62 -19.12
C ASN A 548 -4.82 23.77 -18.11
N PRO A 549 -4.34 24.99 -18.43
CA PRO A 549 -4.66 26.17 -17.64
C PRO A 549 -6.08 26.63 -17.95
N LEU A 550 -6.87 26.90 -16.91
CA LEU A 550 -8.09 27.72 -17.03
C LEU A 550 -7.87 29.10 -16.39
N PRO A 551 -8.59 30.14 -16.85
CA PRO A 551 -8.26 31.54 -16.61
C PRO A 551 -8.45 32.00 -15.16
N LYS A 552 -7.70 33.06 -14.83
CA LYS A 552 -7.62 33.78 -13.55
C LYS A 552 -8.95 34.03 -12.83
N SER A 553 -8.87 33.81 -11.51
CA SER A 553 -9.40 34.64 -10.40
C SER A 553 -10.92 34.78 -10.24
N LEU A 554 -11.44 34.14 -9.18
CA LEU A 554 -12.31 34.81 -8.21
C LEU A 554 -11.82 34.44 -6.80
N LEU A 555 -11.28 35.44 -6.10
CA LEU A 555 -10.96 35.39 -4.67
C LEU A 555 -12.28 35.28 -3.89
N LEU A 556 -12.39 34.27 -3.02
CA LEU A 556 -13.46 34.17 -2.03
C LEU A 556 -12.94 34.74 -0.71
N GLU A 557 -12.97 36.07 -0.59
CA GLU A 557 -13.04 36.72 0.71
C GLU A 557 -14.51 36.70 1.16
N ASP A 558 -14.76 36.52 2.46
CA ASP A 558 -16.05 36.49 3.17
C ASP A 558 -16.75 35.13 3.40
N PHE A 559 -16.02 34.15 3.93
CA PHE A 559 -16.65 33.09 4.73
C PHE A 559 -16.47 33.38 6.23
N LYS A 560 -17.54 33.84 6.89
CA LYS A 560 -17.61 33.95 8.36
C LYS A 560 -18.21 32.66 8.95
N THR A 561 -17.47 32.03 9.85
CA THR A 561 -17.92 30.89 10.65
C THR A 561 -19.10 31.28 11.56
N PRO A 562 -20.16 30.46 11.68
CA PRO A 562 -21.20 30.69 12.67
C PRO A 562 -20.68 30.47 14.10
N ALA A 563 -20.93 31.41 14.99
CA ALA A 563 -20.61 31.31 16.41
C ALA A 563 -21.52 30.27 17.10
N VAL A 564 -20.89 29.31 17.79
CA VAL A 564 -21.57 28.38 18.70
C VAL A 564 -21.94 29.16 19.96
N THR A 565 -23.25 29.31 20.22
CA THR A 565 -23.74 29.74 21.53
C THR A 565 -24.19 28.51 22.30
N ASN A 566 -23.58 28.32 23.47
CA ASN A 566 -24.11 27.46 24.52
C ASN A 566 -25.41 28.07 25.04
N ASN A 567 -26.44 27.24 25.23
CA ASN A 567 -27.36 27.36 26.36
C ASN A 567 -28.16 26.06 26.52
N ASP A 568 -28.01 25.47 27.69
CA ASP A 568 -28.92 24.50 28.28
C ASP A 568 -30.26 25.17 28.65
N GLU A 569 -31.34 24.38 28.58
CA GLU A 569 -32.47 24.27 29.54
C GLU A 569 -33.87 24.09 28.90
N PHE A 570 -34.45 22.92 29.23
CA PHE A 570 -35.83 22.62 29.66
C PHE A 570 -37.09 22.95 28.82
N ASP A 571 -37.79 21.86 28.46
CA ASP A 571 -39.23 21.55 28.67
C ASP A 571 -40.35 22.40 28.03
N LYS A 572 -41.09 21.79 27.07
CA LYS A 572 -42.52 21.37 27.20
C LYS A 572 -43.21 21.13 25.84
N HIS A 573 -43.89 19.97 25.74
CA HIS A 573 -44.98 19.68 24.80
C HIS A 573 -46.16 20.68 24.96
N PRO A 574 -46.99 20.90 23.92
CA PRO A 574 -48.18 20.05 23.77
C PRO A 574 -48.56 19.66 22.33
N SER A 575 -49.37 18.61 22.32
CA SER A 575 -50.16 17.98 21.27
C SER A 575 -51.05 18.89 20.42
N SER A 576 -51.30 18.49 19.16
CA SER A 576 -52.66 18.42 18.62
C SER A 576 -52.76 17.49 17.41
N THR A 577 -53.60 16.48 17.58
CA THR A 577 -54.12 15.50 16.62
C THR A 577 -55.12 16.16 15.65
N VAL A 578 -55.42 15.47 14.53
CA VAL A 578 -56.78 15.17 14.00
C VAL A 578 -56.91 15.33 12.45
N ASN A 579 -57.16 14.16 11.82
CA ASN A 579 -57.94 13.81 10.61
C ASN A 579 -57.54 14.40 9.23
N GLY A 580 -57.62 13.69 8.11
CA GLY A 580 -58.28 12.42 7.75
C GLY A 580 -58.94 12.54 6.36
N CYS A 581 -59.14 11.40 5.67
CA CYS A 581 -59.87 11.18 4.40
C CYS A 581 -59.22 11.62 3.08
N GLU A 582 -59.38 10.93 1.94
CA GLU A 582 -59.76 9.56 1.56
C GLU A 582 -59.69 9.46 0.02
N LYS A 583 -59.25 8.29 -0.49
CA LYS A 583 -59.73 7.55 -1.70
C LYS A 583 -59.95 8.23 -3.06
N ARG A 584 -59.37 7.64 -4.12
CA ARG A 584 -60.02 6.82 -5.19
C ARG A 584 -58.97 6.41 -6.25
N SER A 585 -58.70 5.11 -6.46
CA SER A 585 -59.29 4.15 -7.45
C SER A 585 -58.96 4.51 -8.91
N HIS A 586 -58.67 3.65 -9.89
CA HIS A 586 -58.50 2.20 -10.09
C HIS A 586 -58.01 2.01 -11.55
N TYR A 587 -57.68 0.75 -11.93
CA TYR A 587 -57.35 0.15 -13.24
C TYR A 587 -55.86 -0.23 -13.34
N GLY A 588 -55.44 -1.47 -13.57
CA GLY A 588 -56.14 -2.69 -13.97
C GLY A 588 -55.27 -3.46 -14.97
N VAL A 589 -54.44 -4.37 -14.43
CA VAL A 589 -54.04 -5.72 -14.91
C VAL A 589 -53.67 -5.92 -16.40
N ASP A 590 -52.44 -6.38 -16.67
CA ASP A 590 -52.23 -7.73 -17.25
C ASP A 590 -50.79 -8.28 -17.11
N GLU A 591 -50.72 -9.61 -17.12
CA GLU A 591 -49.68 -10.50 -16.58
C GLU A 591 -48.45 -10.78 -17.47
N GLY A 592 -47.36 -11.23 -16.82
CA GLY A 592 -46.54 -12.34 -17.33
C GLY A 592 -45.13 -12.03 -17.86
N LEU A 593 -44.09 -12.24 -17.04
CA LEU A 593 -43.15 -13.37 -17.18
C LEU A 593 -42.03 -13.28 -16.12
N GLN A 594 -41.87 -14.37 -15.36
CA GLN A 594 -40.73 -14.65 -14.48
C GLN A 594 -39.44 -14.82 -15.28
N LEU A 595 -38.34 -14.26 -14.76
CA LEU A 595 -37.00 -14.86 -14.85
C LEU A 595 -36.14 -14.31 -13.69
N SER A 596 -35.64 -15.24 -12.89
CA SER A 596 -34.79 -15.04 -11.73
C SER A 596 -33.42 -14.47 -12.11
N GLY A 597 -32.94 -13.47 -11.38
CA GLY A 597 -31.56 -13.00 -11.48
C GLY A 597 -31.26 -11.96 -10.41
N SER A 598 -30.42 -12.34 -9.44
CA SER A 598 -29.93 -11.49 -8.35
C SER A 598 -29.31 -10.21 -8.87
N LYS A 599 -29.98 -9.06 -8.65
CA LYS A 599 -29.46 -7.72 -8.96
C LYS A 599 -28.64 -7.21 -7.78
N ILE A 600 -27.32 -7.20 -7.95
CA ILE A 600 -26.41 -6.34 -7.16
C ILE A 600 -26.54 -4.92 -7.73
N LEU A 601 -27.02 -3.98 -6.91
CA LEU A 601 -27.10 -2.57 -7.26
C LEU A 601 -25.69 -1.97 -7.43
N ARG A 602 -25.27 -1.77 -8.67
CA ARG A 602 -24.28 -0.74 -9.02
C ARG A 602 -24.99 0.61 -9.02
N ARG A 603 -24.80 1.43 -7.98
CA ARG A 603 -25.06 2.87 -8.07
C ARG A 603 -23.74 3.56 -8.38
N HIS A 604 -23.56 3.95 -9.64
CA HIS A 604 -22.60 4.99 -10.02
C HIS A 604 -23.32 6.32 -9.81
N LEU A 605 -22.80 7.21 -8.95
CA LEU A 605 -23.28 8.59 -8.86
C LEU A 605 -22.23 9.50 -9.50
N ILE A 606 -22.61 10.07 -10.64
CA ILE A 606 -21.97 11.23 -11.25
C ILE A 606 -22.56 12.45 -10.54
N ILE A 607 -21.70 13.30 -9.96
CA ILE A 607 -22.11 14.58 -9.40
C ILE A 607 -21.87 15.64 -10.48
N ASP A 608 -22.94 15.97 -11.21
CA ASP A 608 -23.02 17.20 -12.00
C ASP A 608 -23.61 18.31 -11.11
N ILE A 609 -22.80 19.32 -10.82
CA ILE A 609 -23.26 20.57 -10.22
C ILE A 609 -23.86 21.39 -11.36
N ASN A 610 -25.18 21.37 -11.50
CA ASN A 610 -25.92 22.28 -12.37
C ASN A 610 -26.20 23.58 -11.62
N GLU A 611 -25.73 24.70 -12.18
CA GLU A 611 -26.14 26.04 -11.80
C GLU A 611 -27.57 26.31 -12.27
N ASP A 612 -28.42 26.75 -11.33
CA ASP A 612 -29.76 27.26 -11.61
C ASP A 612 -29.69 28.54 -12.42
N LYS A 613 -30.13 28.46 -13.69
CA LYS A 613 -30.51 29.64 -14.48
C LYS A 613 -31.90 30.08 -14.05
N SER A 614 -31.98 31.17 -13.30
CA SER A 614 -33.21 31.97 -13.21
C SER A 614 -33.12 33.17 -14.15
N THR A 615 -34.09 33.23 -15.04
CA THR A 615 -34.35 34.29 -16.01
C THR A 615 -34.96 35.51 -15.32
N GLN A 616 -34.32 36.68 -15.44
CA GLN A 616 -35.01 37.96 -15.56
C GLN A 616 -34.22 38.84 -16.53
N GLY A 617 -34.86 39.20 -17.64
CA GLY A 617 -34.33 40.16 -18.59
C GLY A 617 -34.70 41.58 -18.19
N THR A 618 -33.84 42.52 -18.55
CA THR A 618 -34.21 43.86 -19.03
C THR A 618 -33.01 44.50 -19.74
N SER A 619 -33.34 45.08 -20.89
CA SER A 619 -32.57 45.91 -21.82
C SER A 619 -31.72 47.04 -21.19
N HIS A 620 -30.50 47.29 -21.72
CA HIS A 620 -30.20 48.46 -22.58
C HIS A 620 -28.70 48.64 -22.90
N HIS A 621 -28.45 48.99 -24.16
CA HIS A 621 -27.41 49.86 -24.76
C HIS A 621 -25.92 49.78 -24.37
N SER A 622 -25.15 49.32 -25.36
CA SER A 622 -23.97 49.95 -25.98
C SER A 622 -23.36 51.20 -25.30
N CYS A 623 -22.15 51.04 -24.74
CA CYS A 623 -20.91 51.71 -25.13
C CYS A 623 -19.72 50.95 -24.52
#